data_AF-A0A1B8QXI8-F1
#
_entry.id   AF-A0A1B8QXI8-F1
#
_cell.length_a   1.000
_cell.length_b   1.000
_cell.length_c   1.000
_cell.angle_alpha   90.00
_cell.angle_beta   90.00
_cell.angle_gamma   90.00
#
_symmetry.space_group_name_H-M   'P 1'
#
loop_
_entity.id
_entity.type
_entity.pdbx_description
1 polymer ?
#
loop_
_entity_poly.entity_id
_entity_poly.type
_entity_poly.pdbx_seq_one_letter_code
_entity_poly.pdbx_strand_id
1 'polypeptide(L)' 'MNYRICKEQPKEWDGEHYFTCEHSLNSRSKIYFLMHCNILKKMPDGRLKIKVFGYRWSHPNGEKIRYVDNLRVVKASEYT' A
#
# COMPACT_ATOMS: atom_id res chain seq x y z
N MET A 1 12.34 8.31 -6.28
CA MET A 1 11.50 8.72 -5.15
C MET A 1 11.68 7.68 -4.06
N ASN A 2 12.19 8.03 -2.88
CA ASN A 2 12.53 7.03 -1.86
C ASN A 2 11.29 6.70 -1.03
N TYR A 3 10.73 5.51 -1.25
CA TYR A 3 9.61 5.00 -0.47
C TYR A 3 10.11 4.31 0.80
N ARG A 4 9.37 4.50 1.90
CA ARG A 4 9.52 3.68 3.11
C ARG A 4 8.60 2.47 3.03
N ILE A 5 9.09 1.32 3.45
CA ILE A 5 8.32 0.06 3.49
C ILE A 5 8.54 -0.58 4.86
N CYS A 6 7.49 -1.17 5.43
CA CYS A 6 7.65 -1.98 6.64
C CYS A 6 8.45 -3.24 6.28
N LYS A 7 9.52 -3.55 7.03
CA LYS A 7 10.35 -4.74 6.78
C LYS A 7 9.65 -6.04 7.17
N GLU A 8 8.75 -5.97 8.14
CA GLU A 8 7.97 -7.12 8.56
C GLU A 8 6.82 -7.34 7.57
N GLN A 9 6.86 -8.49 6.90
CA GLN A 9 5.87 -8.87 5.92
C GLN A 9 4.68 -9.56 6.61
N PRO A 10 3.43 -9.10 6.38
CA PRO A 10 2.25 -9.78 6.87
C PRO A 10 2.15 -11.20 6.28
N LYS A 11 1.81 -12.19 7.09
CA LYS A 11 1.69 -13.60 6.64
C LYS A 11 0.66 -13.82 5.53
N GLU A 12 -0.39 -13.00 5.52
CA GLU A 12 -1.48 -13.09 4.54
C GLU A 12 -1.24 -12.26 3.28
N TRP A 13 -0.12 -11.53 3.21
CA TRP A 13 0.24 -10.78 2.03
C TRP A 13 0.70 -11.74 0.92
N ASP A 14 0.17 -11.56 -0.29
CA ASP A 14 0.46 -12.42 -1.44
C ASP A 14 1.87 -12.21 -2.02
N GLY A 15 2.55 -11.13 -1.63
CA GLY A 15 3.88 -10.79 -2.12
C GLY A 15 3.88 -10.10 -3.49
N GLU A 16 2.72 -9.76 -4.05
CA GLU A 16 2.60 -9.27 -5.42
C GLU A 16 2.49 -7.75 -5.51
N HIS A 17 1.80 -7.11 -4.56
CA HIS A 17 1.40 -5.71 -4.69
C HIS A 17 1.69 -4.84 -3.47
N TYR A 18 1.97 -3.57 -3.75
CA TYR A 18 2.05 -2.50 -2.76
C TYR A 18 1.02 -1.40 -3.04
N PHE A 19 0.47 -0.83 -1.98
CA PHE A 19 -0.37 0.36 -2.02
C PHE A 19 0.44 1.63 -1.73
N THR A 20 0.49 2.54 -2.70
CA THR A 20 1.22 3.81 -2.61
C THR A 20 0.52 4.84 -1.73
N CYS A 21 1.26 5.41 -0.80
CA CYS A 21 0.76 6.37 0.17
C CYS A 21 1.69 7.58 0.33
N GLU A 22 1.07 8.70 0.69
CA GLU A 22 1.74 9.93 1.07
C GLU A 22 1.22 10.39 2.43
N HIS A 23 2.13 10.80 3.31
CA HIS A 23 1.79 11.50 4.55
C HIS A 23 2.46 12.88 4.54
N SER A 24 1.65 13.93 4.41
CA SER A 24 2.10 15.31 4.58
C SER A 24 2.35 15.56 6.07
N LEU A 25 3.57 15.97 6.41
CA LEU A 25 3.95 16.37 7.77
C LEU A 25 3.64 17.85 8.01
N ASN A 26 3.86 18.67 6.97
CA ASN A 26 3.50 20.07 6.90
C ASN A 26 3.38 20.48 5.42
N SER A 27 3.20 21.78 5.14
CA SER A 27 3.05 22.30 3.77
C SER A 27 4.29 22.10 2.87
N ARG A 28 5.46 21.82 3.46
CA ARG A 28 6.74 21.72 2.76
C ARG A 28 7.36 20.32 2.80
N SER A 29 6.87 19.40 3.62
CA SER A 29 7.46 18.07 3.76
C SER A 29 6.44 16.93 3.79
N LYS A 30 6.83 15.85 3.09
CA LYS A 30 6.00 14.68 2.83
C LYS A 30 6.84 13.42 3.00
N ILE A 31 6.20 12.37 3.48
CA ILE A 31 6.76 11.02 3.53
C ILE A 31 5.99 10.17 2.53
N TYR A 32 6.73 9.55 1.62
CA TYR A 32 6.22 8.56 0.68
C TYR A 32 6.49 7.17 1.22
N PHE A 33 5.46 6.32 1.20
CA PHE A 33 5.58 4.96 1.71
C PHE A 33 4.67 3.99 0.96
N LEU A 34 5.06 2.72 1.02
CA LEU A 34 4.32 1.60 0.49
C LEU A 34 3.76 0.77 1.63
N MET A 35 2.54 0.29 1.44
CA MET A 35 1.90 -0.65 2.35
C MET A 35 1.65 -1.96 1.63
N HIS A 36 1.95 -3.09 2.26
CA HIS A 36 1.58 -4.41 1.76
C HIS A 36 0.07 -4.45 1.49
N CYS A 37 -0.35 -4.93 0.32
CA CYS A 37 -1.75 -5.11 0.01
C CYS A 37 -1.99 -6.28 -0.94
N ASN A 38 -3.20 -6.85 -0.85
CA ASN A 38 -3.70 -7.82 -1.83
C ASN A 38 -4.86 -7.19 -2.59
N ILE A 39 -4.93 -7.44 -3.89
CA ILE A 39 -6.08 -7.05 -4.71
C ILE A 39 -7.18 -8.09 -4.53
N LEU A 40 -8.35 -7.67 -4.05
CA LEU A 40 -9.49 -8.55 -3.85
C LEU A 40 -10.43 -8.59 -5.06
N LYS A 41 -10.64 -7.44 -5.70
CA LYS A 41 -11.57 -7.32 -6.84
C LYS A 41 -11.28 -6.05 -7.64
N LYS A 42 -11.37 -6.16 -8.97
CA LYS A 42 -11.50 -5.00 -9.87
C LYS A 42 -12.97 -4.59 -9.98
N MET A 43 -13.25 -3.33 -9.69
CA MET A 43 -14.59 -2.75 -9.74
C MET A 43 -14.94 -2.32 -11.18
N PRO A 44 -16.24 -2.25 -11.54
CA PRO A 44 -16.67 -1.83 -12.88
C PRO A 44 -16.21 -0.42 -13.27
N ASP A 45 -16.05 0.47 -12.29
CA ASP A 45 -15.55 1.84 -12.45
C ASP A 45 -14.02 1.92 -12.63
N GLY A 46 -13.33 0.77 -12.69
CA GLY A 46 -11.88 0.69 -12.84
C GLY A 46 -11.08 0.79 -11.54
N ARG A 47 -11.74 1.02 -10.39
CA ARG A 47 -11.10 1.01 -9.07
C ARG A 47 -10.76 -0.41 -8.62
N LEU A 48 -9.85 -0.52 -7.67
CA LEU A 48 -9.49 -1.77 -7.01
C LEU A 48 -10.03 -1.78 -5.59
N LYS A 49 -10.72 -2.87 -5.23
CA LYS A 49 -10.95 -3.24 -3.84
C LYS A 49 -9.72 -4.00 -3.36
N ILE A 50 -9.02 -3.45 -2.37
CA ILE A 50 -7.78 -4.02 -1.83
C ILE A 50 -7.89 -4.27 -0.33
N LYS A 51 -7.22 -5.31 0.16
CA LYS A 51 -6.92 -5.52 1.58
C LYS A 51 -5.54 -4.93 1.85
N VAL A 52 -5.45 -3.91 2.68
CA VAL A 52 -4.18 -3.28 3.08
C VAL A 52 -3.81 -3.76 4.47
N PHE A 53 -2.55 -4.14 4.66
CA PHE A 53 -2.02 -4.61 5.93
C PHE A 53 -1.23 -3.53 6.65
N GLY A 54 -1.38 -3.47 7.97
CA GLY A 54 -0.62 -2.58 8.83
C GLY A 54 -1.12 -1.15 8.88
N TYR A 55 -0.27 -0.29 9.45
CA TYR A 55 -0.45 1.15 9.52
C TYR A 55 0.85 1.87 9.13
N ARG A 56 0.75 2.66 8.05
CA ARG A 56 1.87 3.38 7.43
C ARG A 56 3.04 2.45 7.11
N TRP A 57 4.29 2.91 7.26
CA TRP A 57 5.51 2.15 6.96
C TRP A 57 6.11 1.45 8.18
N SER A 58 5.49 1.56 9.37
CA SER A 58 6.14 1.18 10.64
C SER A 58 5.41 0.12 11.45
N HIS A 59 4.13 -0.13 11.18
CA HIS A 59 3.36 -1.11 11.95
C HIS A 59 2.78 -2.16 11.00
N PRO A 60 3.12 -3.45 11.14
CA PRO A 60 2.60 -4.52 10.28
C PRO A 60 1.19 -4.98 10.69
N ASN A 61 0.78 -4.66 11.93
CA ASN A 61 -0.45 -5.17 12.52
C ASN A 61 -1.69 -4.40 12.08
N GLY A 62 -2.77 -5.16 11.89
CA GLY A 62 -4.08 -4.66 11.48
C GLY A 62 -4.32 -4.78 9.98
N GLU A 63 -5.57 -4.67 9.59
CA GLU A 63 -6.00 -4.77 8.20
C GLU A 63 -7.14 -3.82 7.91
N LYS A 64 -7.20 -3.32 6.67
CA LYS A 64 -8.28 -2.44 6.23
C LYS A 64 -8.62 -2.67 4.76
N ILE A 65 -9.90 -2.77 4.48
CA ILE A 65 -10.41 -2.75 3.10
C ILE A 65 -10.42 -1.31 2.58
N ARG A 66 -9.87 -1.09 1.39
CA ARG A 66 -9.92 0.20 0.69
C ARG A 66 -10.38 0.01 -0.75
N TYR A 67 -11.04 1.03 -1.28
CA TYR A 67 -11.37 1.16 -2.69
C TYR A 67 -10.50 2.27 -3.24
N VAL A 68 -9.61 1.96 -4.18
CA VAL A 68 -8.57 2.89 -4.64
C VAL A 68 -8.49 2.91 -6.15
N ASP A 69 -7.97 3.99 -6.70
CA ASP A 69 -7.61 4.01 -8.11
C ASP A 69 -6.52 2.95 -8.40
N ASN A 70 -6.57 2.32 -9.57
CA ASN A 70 -5.60 1.28 -9.94
C ASN A 70 -4.17 1.82 -10.00
N LEU A 71 -3.97 3.11 -10.33
CA LEU A 71 -2.66 3.76 -10.40
C LEU A 71 -1.97 3.87 -9.04
N ARG A 72 -2.72 3.66 -7.95
CA ARG A 72 -2.17 3.67 -6.59
C ARG A 72 -1.61 2.33 -6.15
N VAL A 73 -1.77 1.27 -6.95
CA VAL A 73 -1.25 -0.06 -6.65
C VAL A 73 -0.12 -0.37 -7.62
N VAL A 74 1.03 -0.74 -7.08
CA VAL A 74 2.26 -1.03 -7.84
C VAL A 74 2.73 -2.45 -7.57
N LYS A 75 3.49 -3.04 -8.49
CA LYS A 75 4.04 -4.39 -8.30
C LYS A 75 5.16 -4.36 -7.26
N ALA A 76 5.19 -5.37 -6.41
CA ALA A 76 6.23 -5.52 -5.40
C ALA A 76 7.62 -5.63 -6.02
N SER A 77 7.74 -6.34 -7.15
CA SER A 77 8.99 -6.56 -7.89
C SER A 77 9.71 -5.28 -8.39
N GLU A 78 9.04 -4.13 -8.37
CA GLU A 78 9.64 -2.84 -8.72
C GLU A 78 10.38 -2.19 -7.54
N TYR A 79 10.20 -2.71 -6.32
CA TYR A 79 10.70 -2.13 -5.08
C TYR A 79 11.49 -3.14 -4.22
N THR A 80 11.74 -4.34 -4.74
CA THR A 80 12.56 -5.40 -4.12
C THR A 80 14.00 -5.39 -4.61
#